data_AF-X1CQ48-F1
#
_entry.id   AF-X1CQ48-F1
#
_cell.length_a   1.000
_cell.length_b   1.000
_cell.length_c   1.000
_cell.angle_alpha   90.00
_cell.angle_beta   90.00
_cell.angle_gamma   90.00
#
_symmetry.space_group_name_H-M   'P 1'
#
loop_
_entity.id
_entity.type
_entity.pdbx_description
1 polymer ?
#
loop_
_entity_poly.entity_id
_entity_poly.type
_entity_poly.pdbx_seq_one_letter_code
_entity_poly.pdbx_strand_id
1 'polypeptide(L)' 'MRAFKTLEWVGDIDGYLELTDQRSLPEEFDKLKCQTVEELYDAIKTLAVRGAPAIGVSAAFG' A
#
# COMPACT_ATOMS: atom_id res chain seq x y z
N MET A 1 -21.38 -7.27 2.19
CA MET A 1 -20.15 -7.19 1.37
C MET A 1 -18.96 -7.06 2.31
N ARG A 2 -17.85 -7.74 2.03
CA ARG A 2 -16.60 -7.55 2.77
C ARG A 2 -15.86 -6.35 2.20
N ALA A 3 -15.48 -5.39 3.04
CA ALA A 3 -14.68 -4.24 2.59
C ALA A 3 -13.21 -4.65 2.53
N PHE A 4 -12.56 -4.39 1.39
CA PHE A 4 -11.11 -4.53 1.23
C PHE A 4 -10.49 -3.14 1.24
N LYS A 5 -9.39 -2.98 1.98
CA LYS A 5 -8.64 -1.72 2.01
C LYS A 5 -7.42 -1.85 1.11
N THR A 6 -7.31 -0.97 0.12
CA THR A 6 -6.13 -0.89 -0.74
C THR A 6 -4.88 -0.50 0.05
N LEU A 7 -5.04 0.40 1.03
CA LEU A 7 -4.00 0.86 1.93
C LEU A 7 -4.60 1.19 3.30
N GLU A 8 -3.82 1.06 4.37
CA GLU A 8 -4.18 1.50 5.71
C GLU A 8 -2.94 1.86 6.55
N TRP A 9 -3.05 2.86 7.42
CA TRP A 9 -2.04 3.11 8.44
C TRP A 9 -2.24 2.12 9.59
N VAL A 10 -1.17 1.41 9.96
CA VAL A 10 -1.17 0.42 11.04
C VAL A 10 -0.29 0.90 12.17
N GLY A 11 -0.87 1.04 13.37
CA GLY A 11 -0.19 1.55 14.56
C GLY A 11 -0.64 2.96 14.93
N ASP A 12 0.15 3.61 15.78
CA ASP A 12 -0.06 4.99 16.25
C ASP A 12 1.02 5.90 15.60
N ILE A 13 1.67 6.77 16.38
CA ILE A 13 2.72 7.68 15.92
C ILE A 13 3.88 6.96 15.20
N ASP A 14 4.31 5.80 15.71
CA ASP A 14 5.41 5.00 15.12
C ASP A 14 4.90 3.90 14.17
N GLY A 15 3.72 4.11 13.59
CA GLY A 15 3.09 3.16 12.67
C GLY A 15 3.77 3.06 11.30
N TYR A 16 3.11 2.34 10.40
CA TYR A 16 3.56 2.16 9.02
C TYR A 16 2.38 2.09 8.07
N LEU A 17 2.63 2.35 6.79
CA LEU A 17 1.64 2.17 5.75
C LEU A 17 1.62 0.70 5.32
N GLU A 18 0.46 0.04 5.43
CA GLU A 18 0.24 -1.29 4.88
C GLU A 18 -0.53 -1.19 3.57
N LEU A 19 0.00 -1.77 2.50
CA LEU A 19 -0.59 -1.81 1.17
C LEU A 19 -1.06 -3.23 0.85
N THR A 20 -2.17 -3.36 0.14
CA THR A 20 -2.51 -4.64 -0.53
C THR A 20 -1.65 -4.76 -1.78
N ASP A 21 -0.85 -5.83 -1.90
CA ASP A 21 -0.02 -6.05 -3.09
C ASP A 21 -0.89 -6.49 -4.27
N GLN A 22 -1.17 -5.56 -5.16
CA GLN A 22 -2.02 -5.80 -6.31
C GLN A 22 -1.35 -6.62 -7.42
N ARG A 23 -0.06 -6.97 -7.29
CA ARG A 23 0.66 -7.81 -8.26
C ARG A 23 0.29 -9.28 -8.10
N SER A 24 0.00 -9.71 -6.87
CA SER A 24 -0.39 -11.08 -6.53
C SER A 24 -1.88 -11.35 -6.73
N LEU A 25 -2.69 -10.31 -6.95
CA LEU A 25 -4.13 -10.48 -7.17
C LEU A 25 -4.43 -10.96 -8.61
N PRO A 26 -5.43 -11.84 -8.79
CA PRO A 26 -6.38 -12.35 -7.78
C PRO A 26 -5.95 -13.60 -7.02
N GLU A 27 -4.77 -14.17 -7.30
CA GLU A 27 -4.33 -15.46 -6.77
C GLU A 27 -4.08 -15.43 -5.26
N GLU A 28 -3.38 -14.41 -4.77
CA GLU A 28 -3.02 -14.24 -3.36
C GLU A 28 -3.33 -12.82 -2.87
N PHE A 29 -3.82 -12.72 -1.63
CA PHE A 29 -4.11 -11.45 -0.98
C PHE A 29 -2.99 -11.12 0.01
N ASP A 30 -1.89 -10.59 -0.52
CA ASP A 30 -0.72 -10.23 0.27
C ASP A 30 -0.74 -8.78 0.75
N LYS A 31 -0.04 -8.55 1.86
CA LYS A 31 0.16 -7.23 2.45
C LYS A 31 1.63 -6.85 2.41
N LEU A 32 1.90 -5.66 1.89
CA LEU A 32 3.23 -5.05 1.87
C LEU A 32 3.29 -3.97 2.95
N LYS A 33 4.34 -4.02 3.79
CA LYS A 33 4.60 -2.99 4.79
C LYS A 33 5.59 -1.97 4.22
N CYS A 34 5.26 -0.70 4.32
CA CYS A 34 6.11 0.42 3.94
C CYS A 34 6.33 1.31 5.17
N GLN A 35 7.56 1.29 5.68
CA GLN A 35 8.07 2.12 6.76
C GLN A 35 8.92 3.29 6.25
N THR A 36 9.45 3.18 5.03
CA THR A 36 10.25 4.25 4.41
C THR A 36 9.68 4.75 3.09
N VAL A 37 10.12 5.95 2.70
CA VAL A 37 9.76 6.57 1.41
C VAL A 37 10.25 5.72 0.24
N GLU A 38 11.42 5.09 0.38
CA GLU A 38 12.00 4.21 -0.65
C GLU A 38 11.13 2.97 -0.87
N GLU A 39 10.65 2.34 0.20
CA GLU A 39 9.75 1.19 0.10
C GLU A 39 8.43 1.57 -0.58
N LEU A 40 7.90 2.75 -0.28
CA LEU A 40 6.69 3.28 -0.91
C LEU A 40 6.91 3.63 -2.39
N TYR A 41 8.04 4.24 -2.72
CA TYR A 41 8.44 4.52 -4.10
C TYR A 41 8.52 3.23 -4.92
N ASP A 42 9.15 2.19 -4.36
CA ASP A 42 9.25 0.89 -5.01
C ASP A 42 7.87 0.22 -5.17
N ALA A 43 6.99 0.36 -4.18
CA ALA A 43 5.61 -0.14 -4.27
C ALA A 43 4.82 0.51 -5.42
N ILE A 44 4.96 1.83 -5.61
CA ILE A 44 4.33 2.55 -6.73
C ILE A 44 4.97 2.13 -8.07
N LYS A 45 6.30 2.12 -8.13
CA LYS A 45 7.05 1.84 -9.36
C LYS A 45 6.84 0.43 -9.88
N THR A 46 6.75 -0.54 -8.98
CA THR A 46 6.49 -1.95 -9.33
C THR A 46 5.00 -2.27 -9.48
N LEU A 47 4.12 -1.28 -9.32
CA LEU A 47 2.67 -1.42 -9.38
C LEU A 47 2.07 -2.34 -8.30
N ALA A 48 2.78 -2.52 -7.18
CA ALA A 48 2.22 -3.13 -5.96
C ALA A 48 1.01 -2.32 -5.46
N VAL A 49 1.09 -0.99 -5.55
CA VAL A 49 -0.07 -0.08 -5.47
C VAL A 49 -0.23 0.68 -6.78
N ARG A 50 -1.47 0.75 -7.27
CA ARG A 50 -1.80 1.39 -8.55
C ARG A 50 -3.21 1.97 -8.54
N GLY A 51 -3.48 2.80 -9.56
CA GLY A 51 -4.69 3.61 -9.68
C GLY A 51 -4.43 5.02 -9.15
N ALA A 52 -4.77 6.05 -9.93
CA ALA A 52 -4.36 7.44 -9.64
C ALA A 52 -4.74 7.91 -8.21
N PRO A 53 -5.95 7.64 -7.68
CA PRO A 53 -6.29 8.02 -6.31
C PRO A 53 -5.44 7.28 -5.27
N ALA A 54 -5.20 5.98 -5.45
CA ALA A 54 -4.42 5.17 -4.51
C ALA A 54 -2.94 5.59 -4.51
N ILE A 55 -2.37 5.91 -5.68
CA ILE A 55 -1.01 6.46 -5.79
C ILE A 55 -0.93 7.81 -5.06
N GLY A 56 -1.89 8.71 -5.29
CA GLY A 56 -1.91 10.02 -4.65
C GLY A 56 -2.00 9.95 -3.13
N VAL A 57 -2.86 9.09 -2.60
CA VAL A 57 -2.99 8.89 -1.14
C VAL A 57 -1.74 8.21 -0.57
N SER A 58 -1.22 7.18 -1.24
CA SER A 58 0.02 6.49 -0.82
C SER A 58 1.17 7.49 -0.71
N ALA A 59 1.40 8.28 -1.76
CA ALA A 59 2.44 9.30 -1.80
C ALA A 59 2.29 10.40 -0.74
N ALA A 60 1.09 10.62 -0.19
CA ALA A 60 0.86 11.58 0.91
C ALA A 60 1.22 11.01 2.29
N PHE A 61 1.38 9.69 2.42
CA PHE A 61 1.84 9.03 3.66
C PHE A 61 3.37 8.91 3.75
N GLY A 62 4.07 8.96 2.62
CA GLY A 62 5.54 8.97 2.56
C GLY A 62 6.13 10.37 2.67
#